data_AF-A0A7C5NCU3-F1
#
_entry.id   AF-A0A7C5NCU3-F1
#
_cell.length_a   1.000
_cell.length_b   1.000
_cell.length_c   1.000
_cell.angle_alpha   90.00
_cell.angle_beta   90.00
_cell.angle_gamma   90.00
#
_symmetry.space_group_name_H-M   'P 1'
#
loop_
_entity.id
_entity.type
_entity.pdbx_description
1 polymer ?
#
loop_
_entity_poly.entity_id
_entity_poly.type
_entity_poly.pdbx_seq_one_letter_code
_entity_poly.pdbx_strand_id
1 'polypeptide(L)'
;MRNLAVSTFAVMALGATLMGCPKGMCFFEVCTNGDCRCHVDTCVDGASFDTSARTCRCDAGHFSVAGQCLVQAEADAFCGQGHRWVQTGCAKIECPAGQTLDEATGQCIDPGRVAGKMGVQVGQGETIQCPDGTVLVVSAGEGACVPQEQTCAPDEQWNGQACMKTAQCPTGSQFDPSKGVCVAYASQGDDTAVVNVAQWAATSYGPNGGQGTASFCNKFARHPWRFGVPAGQAANVRVVIQLAFQGGEINAGVVTTAPAYVNNPTPVPAKGREAVQQAADEVLATLKKG
;
A
#
# COMPACT_ATOMS: atom_id res chain seq x y z
N MET A 1 19.01 -32.32 -73.68
CA MET A 1 18.24 -31.14 -73.21
C MET A 1 17.27 -31.60 -72.13
N ARG A 2 17.63 -31.45 -70.86
CA ARG A 2 16.79 -31.74 -69.69
C ARG A 2 17.01 -30.57 -68.72
N ASN A 3 15.97 -29.78 -68.52
CA ASN A 3 16.00 -28.53 -67.77
C ASN A 3 16.10 -28.80 -66.26
N LEU A 4 17.07 -28.13 -65.63
CA LEU A 4 17.17 -27.96 -64.17
C LEU A 4 16.22 -26.84 -63.75
N ALA A 5 15.25 -27.14 -62.89
CA ALA A 5 14.48 -26.15 -62.15
C ALA A 5 14.98 -26.15 -60.71
N VAL A 6 15.71 -25.10 -60.33
CA VAL A 6 16.12 -24.82 -58.95
C VAL A 6 15.04 -23.92 -58.34
N SER A 7 14.26 -24.46 -57.40
CA SER A 7 13.28 -23.69 -56.63
C SER A 7 13.93 -23.14 -55.36
N THR A 8 14.13 -21.83 -55.34
CA THR A 8 14.60 -21.05 -54.20
C THR A 8 13.53 -20.99 -53.11
N PHE A 9 13.79 -21.61 -51.95
CA PHE A 9 12.97 -21.41 -50.75
C PHE A 9 13.33 -20.07 -50.10
N ALA A 10 12.45 -19.08 -50.23
CA ALA A 10 12.51 -17.87 -49.44
C ALA A 10 11.94 -18.16 -48.05
N VAL A 11 12.83 -18.32 -47.05
CA VAL A 11 12.45 -18.35 -45.63
C VAL A 11 12.11 -16.92 -45.23
N MET A 12 10.82 -16.58 -45.21
CA MET A 12 10.33 -15.40 -44.50
C MET A 12 10.42 -15.69 -43.00
N ALA A 13 11.48 -15.18 -42.36
CA ALA A 13 11.52 -15.03 -40.92
C ALA A 13 10.46 -14.00 -40.51
N LEU A 14 9.26 -14.48 -40.14
CA LEU A 14 8.30 -13.70 -39.38
C LEU A 14 8.96 -13.35 -38.04
N GLY A 15 9.35 -12.08 -37.89
CA GLY A 15 9.81 -11.54 -36.64
C GLY A 15 8.73 -11.71 -35.58
N ALA A 16 8.98 -12.61 -34.62
CA ALA A 16 8.24 -12.69 -33.38
C ALA A 16 8.47 -11.38 -32.63
N THR A 17 7.55 -10.45 -32.79
CA THR A 17 7.42 -9.35 -31.84
C THR A 17 7.08 -9.98 -30.50
N LEU A 18 7.88 -9.67 -29.47
CA LEU A 18 7.67 -10.04 -28.08
C LEU A 18 6.37 -9.38 -27.58
N MET A 19 5.22 -9.90 -28.01
CA MET A 19 3.94 -9.61 -27.38
C MET A 19 3.88 -10.51 -26.15
N GLY A 20 4.20 -9.95 -24.97
CA GLY A 20 4.01 -10.64 -23.71
C GLY A 20 2.57 -11.14 -23.58
N CYS A 21 2.39 -12.33 -23.00
CA CYS A 21 1.07 -12.93 -22.83
C CYS A 21 0.14 -11.99 -22.03
N PRO A 22 -1.13 -11.82 -22.46
CA PRO A 22 -2.06 -10.94 -21.77
C PRO A 22 -2.33 -11.40 -20.33
N LYS A 23 -2.36 -10.46 -19.38
CA LYS A 23 -2.61 -10.70 -17.95
C LYS A 23 -4.08 -10.99 -17.68
N GLY A 24 -4.35 -11.72 -16.61
CA GLY A 24 -5.71 -12.02 -16.19
C GLY A 24 -6.44 -12.71 -17.32
N MET A 25 -5.89 -13.83 -17.76
CA MET A 25 -6.51 -14.64 -18.80
C MET A 25 -6.74 -16.04 -18.29
N CYS A 26 -7.81 -16.62 -18.81
CA CYS A 26 -8.02 -18.04 -18.77
C CYS A 26 -7.35 -18.70 -19.98
N PHE A 27 -6.41 -19.62 -19.72
CA PHE A 27 -5.77 -20.41 -20.77
C PHE A 27 -6.62 -21.59 -21.20
N PHE A 28 -7.37 -22.15 -20.25
CA PHE A 28 -8.23 -23.30 -20.52
C PHE A 28 -9.57 -23.14 -19.81
N GLU A 29 -10.58 -22.75 -20.59
CA GLU A 29 -11.95 -22.60 -20.13
C GLU A 29 -12.73 -23.87 -20.45
N VAL A 30 -13.34 -24.47 -19.43
CA VAL A 30 -14.22 -25.64 -19.58
C VAL A 30 -15.64 -25.22 -19.24
N CYS A 31 -16.52 -25.28 -20.23
CA CYS A 31 -17.93 -24.96 -20.06
C CYS A 31 -18.76 -26.24 -19.93
N THR A 32 -19.49 -26.38 -18.83
CA THR A 32 -20.44 -27.47 -18.61
C THR A 32 -21.81 -26.89 -18.31
N ASN A 33 -22.82 -27.23 -19.11
CA ASN A 33 -24.20 -26.73 -18.96
C ASN A 33 -24.33 -25.20 -18.89
N GLY A 34 -23.45 -24.47 -19.59
CA GLY A 34 -23.45 -23.00 -19.60
C GLY A 34 -22.71 -22.35 -18.43
N ASP A 35 -22.19 -23.12 -17.46
CA ASP A 35 -21.23 -22.64 -16.46
C ASP A 35 -19.81 -22.86 -16.99
N CYS A 36 -19.09 -21.78 -17.24
CA CYS A 36 -17.72 -21.80 -17.74
C CYS A 36 -16.75 -21.53 -16.61
N ARG A 37 -15.81 -22.44 -16.39
CA ARG A 37 -14.78 -22.29 -15.37
C ARG A 37 -13.41 -22.27 -16.01
N CYS A 38 -12.57 -21.38 -15.51
CA CYS A 38 -11.17 -21.44 -15.85
C CYS A 38 -10.48 -22.56 -15.08
N HIS A 39 -9.75 -23.41 -15.79
CA HIS A 39 -8.99 -24.51 -15.19
C HIS A 39 -7.52 -24.17 -15.01
N VAL A 40 -7.01 -23.29 -15.88
CA VAL A 40 -5.65 -22.76 -15.79
C VAL A 40 -5.75 -21.26 -16.01
N ASP A 41 -5.58 -20.50 -14.94
CA ASP A 41 -5.50 -19.06 -14.99
C ASP A 41 -4.13 -18.55 -14.53
N THR A 42 -3.97 -17.24 -14.66
CA THR A 42 -2.74 -16.51 -14.36
C THR A 42 -2.96 -15.48 -13.29
N CYS A 43 -3.93 -15.74 -12.42
CA CYS A 43 -4.21 -14.89 -11.28
C CYS A 43 -3.14 -15.09 -10.20
N VAL A 44 -2.94 -14.07 -9.36
CA VAL A 44 -2.00 -14.18 -8.23
C VAL A 44 -2.57 -15.09 -7.15
N ASP A 45 -1.75 -15.48 -6.18
CA ASP A 45 -2.18 -16.29 -5.05
C ASP A 45 -3.43 -15.71 -4.36
N GLY A 46 -4.41 -16.57 -4.10
CA GLY A 46 -5.70 -16.18 -3.51
C GLY A 46 -6.66 -15.49 -4.49
N ALA A 47 -6.42 -15.57 -5.79
CA ALA A 47 -7.34 -15.14 -6.83
C ALA A 47 -7.61 -16.25 -7.86
N SER A 48 -8.82 -16.21 -8.43
CA SER A 48 -9.23 -17.05 -9.56
C SER A 48 -9.75 -16.19 -10.71
N PHE A 49 -9.69 -16.72 -11.92
CA PHE A 49 -10.23 -16.02 -13.08
C PHE A 49 -11.77 -16.09 -13.13
N ASP A 50 -12.41 -14.92 -13.07
CA ASP A 50 -13.84 -14.77 -13.29
C ASP A 50 -14.12 -14.73 -14.80
N THR A 51 -14.64 -15.84 -15.34
CA THR A 51 -14.98 -16.00 -16.76
C THR A 51 -16.09 -15.05 -17.21
N SER A 52 -16.98 -14.62 -16.32
CA SER A 52 -18.06 -13.68 -16.65
C SER A 52 -17.54 -12.25 -16.80
N ALA A 53 -16.64 -11.84 -15.90
CA ALA A 53 -16.03 -10.51 -15.90
C ALA A 53 -14.76 -10.44 -16.75
N ARG A 54 -14.27 -11.59 -17.23
CA ARG A 54 -13.00 -11.78 -17.95
C ARG A 54 -11.81 -11.11 -17.24
N THR A 55 -11.74 -11.28 -15.93
CA THR A 55 -10.68 -10.69 -15.10
C THR A 55 -10.38 -11.57 -13.88
N CYS A 56 -9.18 -11.46 -13.33
CA CYS A 56 -8.86 -12.07 -12.04
C CYS A 56 -9.63 -11.38 -10.91
N ARG A 57 -10.15 -12.18 -9.97
CA ARG A 57 -10.80 -11.70 -8.76
C ARG A 57 -10.31 -12.51 -7.56
N CYS A 58 -10.19 -11.83 -6.42
CA CYS A 58 -9.84 -12.52 -5.18
C CYS A 58 -10.90 -13.57 -4.83
N ASP A 59 -10.43 -14.71 -4.36
CA ASP A 59 -11.27 -15.81 -3.92
C ASP A 59 -12.08 -15.44 -2.67
N ALA A 60 -13.10 -16.25 -2.37
CA ALA A 60 -13.84 -16.10 -1.13
C ALA A 60 -12.89 -16.15 0.08
N GLY A 61 -12.99 -15.17 0.98
CA GLY A 61 -12.10 -15.01 2.13
C GLY A 61 -10.84 -14.16 1.88
N HIS A 62 -10.61 -13.73 0.63
CA HIS A 62 -9.55 -12.79 0.27
C HIS A 62 -10.12 -11.42 -0.12
N PHE A 63 -9.32 -10.39 0.10
CA PHE A 63 -9.66 -8.99 -0.18
C PHE A 63 -8.68 -8.39 -1.19
N SER A 64 -9.20 -7.63 -2.16
CA SER A 64 -8.34 -6.86 -3.06
C SER A 64 -7.76 -5.65 -2.33
N VAL A 65 -6.49 -5.74 -1.95
CA VAL A 65 -5.74 -4.72 -1.20
C VAL A 65 -4.46 -4.41 -1.95
N ALA A 66 -4.28 -3.16 -2.39
CA ALA A 66 -3.08 -2.72 -3.13
C ALA A 66 -2.72 -3.61 -4.35
N GLY A 67 -3.73 -4.18 -5.02
CA GLY A 67 -3.54 -5.08 -6.15
C GLY A 67 -3.14 -6.51 -5.78
N GLN A 68 -3.28 -6.88 -4.51
CA GLN A 68 -3.04 -8.23 -4.00
C GLN A 68 -4.32 -8.81 -3.41
N CYS A 69 -4.37 -10.14 -3.30
CA CYS A 69 -5.48 -10.82 -2.66
C CYS A 69 -5.05 -11.29 -1.26
N LEU A 70 -5.41 -10.49 -0.25
CA LEU A 70 -4.97 -10.66 1.12
C LEU A 70 -6.05 -11.32 1.97
N VAL A 71 -5.67 -12.17 2.93
CA VAL A 71 -6.63 -12.63 3.96
C VAL A 71 -6.86 -11.53 5.01
N GLN A 72 -7.90 -11.67 5.85
CA GLN A 72 -8.29 -10.64 6.83
C GLN A 72 -7.13 -10.13 7.69
N ALA A 73 -6.33 -11.03 8.27
CA ALA A 73 -5.22 -10.64 9.14
C ALA A 73 -4.16 -9.79 8.41
N GLU A 74 -3.99 -10.02 7.11
CA GLU A 74 -3.02 -9.31 6.28
C GLU A 74 -3.56 -7.98 5.78
N ALA A 75 -4.85 -7.93 5.46
CA ALA A 75 -5.57 -6.70 5.15
C ALA A 75 -5.63 -5.75 6.38
N ASP A 76 -5.83 -6.29 7.58
CA ASP A 76 -5.75 -5.54 8.84
C ASP A 76 -4.33 -5.01 9.07
N ALA A 77 -3.30 -5.84 8.80
CA ALA A 77 -1.90 -5.41 8.89
C ALA A 77 -1.57 -4.29 7.89
N PHE A 78 -2.14 -4.32 6.68
CA PHE A 78 -2.02 -3.22 5.71
C PHE A 78 -2.59 -1.91 6.28
N CYS A 79 -3.78 -1.97 6.88
CA CYS A 79 -4.44 -0.82 7.50
C CYS A 79 -3.69 -0.27 8.72
N GLY A 80 -2.95 -1.12 9.43
CA GLY A 80 -2.20 -0.78 10.64
C GLY A 80 -3.04 -0.92 11.91
N GLN A 81 -2.37 -0.93 13.08
CA GLN A 81 -2.97 -1.32 14.37
C GLN A 81 -4.17 -0.46 14.83
N GLY A 82 -4.29 0.79 14.36
CA GLY A 82 -5.44 1.66 14.65
C GLY A 82 -6.65 1.45 13.74
N HIS A 83 -6.56 0.55 12.77
CA HIS A 83 -7.56 0.35 11.73
C HIS A 83 -7.79 -1.15 11.52
N ARG A 84 -8.89 -1.46 10.84
CA ARG A 84 -9.20 -2.81 10.37
C ARG A 84 -9.72 -2.74 8.94
N TRP A 85 -9.47 -3.78 8.17
CA TRP A 85 -10.07 -3.92 6.86
C TRP A 85 -11.54 -4.32 7.00
N VAL A 86 -12.41 -3.56 6.33
CA VAL A 86 -13.84 -3.85 6.16
C VAL A 86 -14.18 -3.86 4.68
N GLN A 87 -15.44 -4.12 4.33
CA GLN A 87 -15.87 -4.26 2.94
C GLN A 87 -15.50 -3.06 2.03
N THR A 88 -15.43 -1.85 2.60
CA THR A 88 -15.11 -0.61 1.88
C THR A 88 -13.65 -0.18 2.01
N GLY A 89 -12.78 -0.98 2.64
CA GLY A 89 -11.37 -0.70 2.85
C GLY A 89 -10.98 -0.50 4.32
N CYS A 90 -9.93 0.26 4.61
CA CYS A 90 -9.48 0.49 5.99
C CYS A 90 -10.44 1.39 6.75
N ALA A 91 -11.00 0.90 7.86
CA ALA A 91 -11.82 1.68 8.77
C ALA A 91 -11.10 1.84 10.11
N LYS A 92 -11.18 3.03 10.70
CA LYS A 92 -10.64 3.29 12.04
C LYS A 92 -11.39 2.42 13.06
N ILE A 93 -10.67 1.88 14.03
CA ILE A 93 -11.29 1.16 15.14
C ILE A 93 -12.09 2.15 15.99
N GLU A 94 -13.38 1.89 16.14
CA GLU A 94 -14.26 2.70 16.98
C GLU A 94 -14.09 2.31 18.45
N CYS A 95 -13.83 3.29 19.30
CA CYS A 95 -13.75 3.11 20.73
C CYS A 95 -15.10 3.36 21.42
N PRO A 96 -15.38 2.67 22.54
CA PRO A 96 -16.51 3.01 23.39
C PRO A 96 -16.54 4.49 23.76
N ALA A 97 -17.74 5.03 24.02
CA ALA A 97 -17.91 6.42 24.42
C ALA A 97 -17.00 6.78 25.61
N GLY A 98 -16.28 7.90 25.49
CA GLY A 98 -15.34 8.37 26.52
C GLY A 98 -13.95 7.75 26.47
N GLN A 99 -13.66 6.82 25.55
CA GLN A 99 -12.31 6.29 25.33
C GLN A 99 -11.69 6.85 24.04
N THR A 100 -10.36 6.80 23.97
CA THR A 100 -9.58 7.18 22.78
C THR A 100 -8.74 6.00 22.32
N LEU A 101 -8.63 5.84 21.00
CA LEU A 101 -7.83 4.77 20.39
C LEU A 101 -6.33 5.08 20.49
N ASP A 102 -5.55 4.16 21.04
CA ASP A 102 -4.10 4.15 20.92
C ASP A 102 -3.69 3.38 19.66
N GLU A 103 -3.32 4.11 18.60
CA GLU A 103 -2.95 3.57 17.29
C GLU A 103 -1.69 2.69 17.31
N ALA A 104 -0.87 2.70 18.38
CA ALA A 104 0.26 1.79 18.50
C ALA A 104 -0.18 0.37 18.92
N THR A 105 -1.30 0.26 19.64
CA THR A 105 -1.74 -1.00 20.25
C THR A 105 -3.08 -1.49 19.71
N GLY A 106 -3.83 -0.63 19.03
CA GLY A 106 -5.22 -0.90 18.63
C GLY A 106 -6.19 -0.94 19.82
N GLN A 107 -5.75 -0.54 21.02
CA GLN A 107 -6.56 -0.58 22.23
C GLN A 107 -7.20 0.76 22.52
N CYS A 108 -8.42 0.71 23.05
CA CYS A 108 -9.10 1.89 23.57
C CYS A 108 -8.64 2.18 25.00
N ILE A 109 -8.18 3.40 25.24
CA ILE A 109 -7.61 3.85 26.50
C ILE A 109 -8.36 5.07 27.05
N ASP A 110 -8.20 5.30 28.35
CA ASP A 110 -8.74 6.47 29.03
C ASP A 110 -8.02 7.76 28.58
N PRO A 111 -8.74 8.84 28.21
CA PRO A 111 -8.14 10.11 27.80
C PRO A 111 -7.24 10.76 28.86
N GLY A 112 -7.52 10.54 30.16
CA GLY A 112 -6.69 11.02 31.26
C GLY A 112 -5.29 10.41 31.26
N ARG A 113 -5.13 9.18 30.75
CA ARG A 113 -3.81 8.55 30.55
C ARG A 113 -2.95 9.31 29.55
N VAL A 114 -3.57 9.87 28.51
CA VAL A 114 -2.91 10.66 27.47
C VAL A 114 -2.60 12.05 28.00
N ALA A 115 -3.58 12.69 28.62
CA ALA A 115 -3.44 14.05 29.14
C ALA A 115 -2.37 14.17 30.23
N GLY A 116 -2.27 13.17 31.12
CA GLY A 116 -1.22 13.13 32.14
C GLY A 116 0.19 13.16 31.53
N LYS A 117 0.40 12.56 30.35
CA LYS A 117 1.66 12.65 29.60
C LYS A 117 1.84 13.97 28.84
N MET A 118 0.74 14.63 28.47
CA MET A 118 0.74 15.95 27.84
C MET A 118 0.87 17.10 28.87
N GLY A 119 0.88 16.80 30.16
CA GLY A 119 0.90 17.81 31.22
C GLY A 119 -0.43 18.55 31.40
N VAL A 120 -1.53 17.97 30.90
CA VAL A 120 -2.89 18.51 30.99
C VAL A 120 -3.70 17.61 31.92
N GLN A 121 -4.53 18.19 32.76
CA GLN A 121 -5.55 17.45 33.51
C GLN A 121 -6.86 17.51 32.74
N VAL A 122 -7.43 16.36 32.42
CA VAL A 122 -8.83 16.25 31.97
C VAL A 122 -9.59 15.53 33.07
N GLY A 123 -10.75 16.08 33.44
CA GLY A 123 -11.70 15.45 34.32
C GLY A 123 -12.28 14.17 33.73
N GLN A 124 -12.93 13.37 34.57
CA GLN A 124 -13.57 12.13 34.14
C GLN A 124 -14.71 12.44 33.15
N GLY A 125 -14.59 11.95 31.91
CA GLY A 125 -15.55 12.22 30.83
C GLY A 125 -15.25 13.47 29.99
N GLU A 126 -14.19 14.21 30.28
CA GLU A 126 -13.70 15.30 29.42
C GLU A 126 -12.81 14.76 28.30
N THR A 127 -12.93 15.34 27.11
CA THR A 127 -12.16 14.95 25.92
C THR A 127 -11.07 15.97 25.63
N ILE A 128 -9.90 15.50 25.19
CA ILE A 128 -8.84 16.38 24.65
C ILE A 128 -9.34 16.93 23.31
N GLN A 129 -9.62 18.23 23.25
CA GLN A 129 -10.01 18.91 22.01
C GLN A 129 -8.78 19.39 21.26
N CYS A 130 -8.79 19.18 19.94
CA CYS A 130 -7.80 19.72 19.03
C CYS A 130 -8.37 20.95 18.30
N PRO A 131 -7.52 21.93 17.92
CA PRO A 131 -7.95 23.06 17.10
C PRO A 131 -8.64 22.63 15.81
N ASP A 132 -9.49 23.50 15.25
CA ASP A 132 -10.16 23.28 13.96
C ASP A 132 -9.15 22.86 12.87
N GLY A 133 -9.53 21.86 12.07
CA GLY A 133 -8.68 21.29 11.02
C GLY A 133 -7.61 20.31 11.53
N THR A 134 -7.58 20.01 12.83
CA THR A 134 -6.68 19.00 13.40
C THR A 134 -7.45 17.92 14.17
N VAL A 135 -6.86 16.74 14.25
CA VAL A 135 -7.43 15.57 14.92
C VAL A 135 -6.44 15.06 15.95
N LEU A 136 -6.95 14.63 17.11
CA LEU A 136 -6.14 13.97 18.12
C LEU A 136 -5.73 12.57 17.61
N VAL A 137 -4.43 12.37 17.45
CA VAL A 137 -3.83 11.05 17.24
C VAL A 137 -3.08 10.65 18.50
N VAL A 138 -3.36 9.44 18.97
CA VAL A 138 -2.72 8.87 20.17
C VAL A 138 -1.99 7.60 19.79
N SER A 139 -0.74 7.47 20.25
CA SER A 139 0.11 6.31 19.96
C SER A 139 1.10 6.11 21.10
N ALA A 140 1.14 4.90 21.66
CA ALA A 140 1.92 4.56 22.85
C ALA A 140 1.58 5.45 24.07
N GLY A 141 0.31 5.84 24.18
CA GLY A 141 -0.22 6.77 25.17
C GLY A 141 0.26 8.23 25.05
N GLU A 142 1.06 8.57 24.03
CA GLU A 142 1.39 9.97 23.69
C GLU A 142 0.37 10.48 22.67
N GLY A 143 -0.07 11.74 22.83
CA GLY A 143 -1.06 12.35 21.95
C GLY A 143 -0.56 13.63 21.29
N ALA A 144 -0.94 13.87 20.04
CA ALA A 144 -0.81 15.19 19.43
C ALA A 144 -1.98 15.49 18.49
N CYS A 145 -2.26 16.78 18.33
CA CYS A 145 -3.16 17.28 17.30
C CYS A 145 -2.40 17.36 15.98
N VAL A 146 -2.84 16.59 15.00
CA VAL A 146 -2.24 16.55 13.66
C VAL A 146 -3.23 17.04 12.61
N PRO A 147 -2.77 17.67 11.51
CA PRO A 147 -3.66 18.10 10.43
C PRO A 147 -4.49 16.95 9.89
N GLN A 148 -5.77 17.22 9.61
CA GLN A 148 -6.72 16.19 9.19
C GLN A 148 -6.27 15.45 7.92
N GLU A 149 -5.60 16.14 6.99
CA GLU A 149 -5.05 15.55 5.77
C GLU A 149 -3.98 14.47 6.01
N GLN A 150 -3.33 14.47 7.18
CA GLN A 150 -2.33 13.48 7.58
C GLN A 150 -2.92 12.26 8.29
N THR A 151 -4.24 12.27 8.51
CA THR A 151 -4.95 11.19 9.24
C THR A 151 -5.55 10.15 8.32
N CYS A 152 -5.53 10.38 7.00
CA CYS A 152 -6.11 9.45 6.03
C CYS A 152 -5.51 8.05 6.17
N ALA A 153 -6.38 7.05 6.07
CA ALA A 153 -5.99 5.66 6.11
C ALA A 153 -5.12 5.29 4.88
N PRO A 154 -4.41 4.14 4.89
CA PRO A 154 -3.53 3.76 3.79
C PRO A 154 -4.20 3.64 2.41
N ASP A 155 -5.52 3.43 2.38
CA ASP A 155 -6.33 3.35 1.16
C ASP A 155 -7.11 4.65 0.86
N GLU A 156 -6.75 5.76 1.51
CA GLU A 156 -7.43 7.04 1.37
C GLU A 156 -6.49 8.15 0.89
N GLN A 157 -7.08 9.16 0.26
CA GLN A 157 -6.41 10.37 -0.18
C GLN A 157 -7.20 11.60 0.25
N TRP A 158 -6.49 12.63 0.69
CA TRP A 158 -7.09 13.92 0.98
C TRP A 158 -7.53 14.62 -0.31
N ASN A 159 -8.81 15.00 -0.39
CA ASN A 159 -9.35 15.73 -1.55
C ASN A 159 -9.45 17.25 -1.33
N GLY A 160 -8.88 17.78 -0.24
CA GLY A 160 -9.04 19.18 0.18
C GLY A 160 -10.09 19.39 1.28
N GLN A 161 -10.96 18.40 1.53
CA GLN A 161 -12.05 18.50 2.51
C GLN A 161 -12.15 17.27 3.42
N ALA A 162 -11.92 16.07 2.88
CA ALA A 162 -12.02 14.82 3.61
C ALA A 162 -11.04 13.77 3.05
N CYS A 163 -10.76 12.76 3.86
CA CYS A 163 -10.10 11.54 3.40
C CYS A 163 -11.10 10.71 2.58
N MET A 164 -10.80 10.53 1.30
CA MET A 164 -11.63 9.81 0.35
C MET A 164 -10.96 8.49 -0.03
N LYS A 165 -11.75 7.42 -0.15
CA LYS A 165 -11.23 6.13 -0.62
C LYS A 165 -10.62 6.26 -2.02
N THR A 166 -9.43 5.69 -2.16
CA THR A 166 -8.77 5.51 -3.46
C THR A 166 -9.46 4.41 -4.25
N ALA A 167 -9.32 4.45 -5.58
CA ALA A 167 -9.92 3.43 -6.43
C ALA A 167 -9.29 2.06 -6.15
N GLN A 168 -10.13 1.04 -5.99
CA GLN A 168 -9.65 -0.34 -5.93
C GLN A 168 -9.16 -0.76 -7.32
N CYS A 169 -7.92 -1.24 -7.37
CA CYS A 169 -7.31 -1.68 -8.62
C CYS A 169 -7.41 -3.19 -8.80
N PRO A 170 -7.43 -3.66 -10.06
CA PRO A 170 -7.28 -5.07 -10.35
C PRO A 170 -5.99 -5.61 -9.75
N THR A 171 -5.97 -6.93 -9.53
CA THR A 171 -4.78 -7.65 -9.10
C THR A 171 -3.57 -7.36 -9.99
N GLY A 172 -2.39 -7.22 -9.39
CA GLY A 172 -1.14 -6.83 -10.07
C GLY A 172 -1.08 -5.37 -10.50
N SER A 173 -2.02 -4.54 -10.05
CA SER A 173 -2.07 -3.10 -10.31
C SER A 173 -2.34 -2.29 -9.05
N GLN A 174 -1.86 -1.05 -9.02
CA GLN A 174 -2.07 -0.15 -7.88
C GLN A 174 -2.55 1.21 -8.37
N PHE A 175 -3.31 1.92 -7.53
CA PHE A 175 -3.80 3.25 -7.85
C PHE A 175 -2.62 4.23 -7.82
N ASP A 176 -2.39 4.92 -8.94
CA ASP A 176 -1.43 6.01 -9.02
C ASP A 176 -2.18 7.34 -8.82
N PRO A 177 -2.11 7.96 -7.62
CA PRO A 177 -2.86 9.18 -7.35
C PRO A 177 -2.39 10.37 -8.20
N SER A 178 -1.17 10.33 -8.73
CA SER A 178 -0.66 11.39 -9.62
C SER A 178 -1.28 11.33 -11.02
N LYS A 179 -1.75 10.15 -11.44
CA LYS A 179 -2.38 9.92 -12.75
C LYS A 179 -3.89 9.70 -12.66
N GLY A 180 -4.42 9.46 -11.46
CA GLY A 180 -5.83 9.15 -11.24
C GLY A 180 -6.28 7.83 -11.85
N VAL A 181 -5.35 6.89 -12.09
CA VAL A 181 -5.63 5.60 -12.75
C VAL A 181 -4.90 4.45 -12.07
N CYS A 182 -5.40 3.24 -12.25
CA CYS A 182 -4.68 2.02 -11.89
C CYS A 182 -3.54 1.76 -12.87
N VAL A 183 -2.34 1.54 -12.33
CA VAL A 183 -1.14 1.20 -13.12
C VAL A 183 -0.67 -0.19 -12.76
N ALA A 184 -0.40 -1.01 -13.77
CA ALA A 184 0.04 -2.38 -13.56
C ALA A 184 1.52 -2.42 -13.18
N TYR A 185 1.84 -3.11 -12.09
CA TYR A 185 3.22 -3.34 -11.65
C TYR A 185 3.63 -4.81 -11.72
N ALA A 186 2.70 -5.75 -11.67
CA ALA A 186 3.00 -7.17 -11.87
C ALA A 186 2.50 -7.60 -13.24
N SER A 187 3.32 -8.31 -13.99
CA SER A 187 3.03 -8.98 -15.26
C SER A 187 3.44 -10.45 -15.17
N GLN A 188 2.94 -11.31 -16.03
CA GLN A 188 3.51 -12.64 -16.14
C GLN A 188 4.80 -12.61 -16.99
N GLY A 189 5.78 -13.44 -16.63
CA GLY A 189 6.85 -13.92 -17.50
C GLY A 189 6.58 -15.36 -17.95
N ASP A 190 7.56 -16.01 -18.60
CA ASP A 190 7.36 -17.31 -19.26
C ASP A 190 6.94 -18.44 -18.28
N ASP A 191 7.49 -18.46 -17.06
CA ASP A 191 7.18 -19.45 -16.01
C ASP A 191 6.89 -18.84 -14.61
N THR A 192 7.05 -17.52 -14.43
CA THR A 192 6.87 -16.84 -13.12
C THR A 192 6.26 -15.45 -13.28
N ALA A 193 5.63 -14.92 -12.22
CA ALA A 193 5.25 -13.52 -12.18
C ALA A 193 6.50 -12.61 -12.22
N VAL A 194 6.51 -11.64 -13.14
CA VAL A 194 7.51 -10.58 -13.28
C VAL A 194 6.96 -9.30 -12.68
N VAL A 195 7.62 -8.83 -11.62
CA VAL A 195 7.26 -7.59 -10.94
C VAL A 195 8.15 -6.44 -11.44
N ASN A 196 7.52 -5.39 -11.98
CA ASN A 196 8.14 -4.10 -12.17
C ASN A 196 8.24 -3.38 -10.81
N VAL A 197 9.33 -3.68 -10.09
CA VAL A 197 9.65 -3.11 -8.78
C VAL A 197 9.66 -1.58 -8.81
N ALA A 198 10.15 -0.97 -9.90
CA ALA A 198 10.21 0.48 -10.01
C ALA A 198 8.80 1.10 -10.06
N GLN A 199 7.89 0.49 -10.83
CA GLN A 199 6.50 0.93 -10.91
C GLN A 199 5.76 0.72 -9.58
N TRP A 200 5.94 -0.43 -8.94
CA TRP A 200 5.38 -0.72 -7.62
C TRP A 200 5.89 0.25 -6.55
N ALA A 201 7.20 0.52 -6.52
CA ALA A 201 7.82 1.42 -5.57
C ALA A 201 7.31 2.86 -5.77
N ALA A 202 7.15 3.29 -7.02
CA ALA A 202 6.63 4.62 -7.34
C ALA A 202 5.18 4.82 -6.85
N THR A 203 4.32 3.81 -6.96
CA THR A 203 2.93 3.88 -6.48
C THR A 203 2.79 3.63 -4.99
N SER A 204 3.73 2.92 -4.38
CA SER A 204 3.68 2.56 -2.96
C SER A 204 4.36 3.59 -2.07
N TYR A 205 5.54 4.08 -2.46
CA TYR A 205 6.32 5.05 -1.70
C TYR A 205 6.26 6.47 -2.26
N GLY A 206 6.11 6.61 -3.58
CA GLY A 206 6.17 7.87 -4.31
C GLY A 206 7.26 7.85 -5.40
N PRO A 207 7.17 8.75 -6.40
CA PRO A 207 8.16 8.83 -7.46
C PRO A 207 9.53 9.27 -6.95
N ASN A 208 10.60 8.80 -7.59
CA ASN A 208 11.96 9.19 -7.23
C ASN A 208 12.16 10.71 -7.36
N GLY A 209 12.63 11.35 -6.29
CA GLY A 209 12.80 12.80 -6.21
C GLY A 209 11.50 13.60 -6.04
N GLY A 210 10.34 12.94 -5.94
CA GLY A 210 9.05 13.59 -5.73
C GLY A 210 8.52 13.46 -4.30
N GLN A 211 7.26 13.85 -4.12
CA GLN A 211 6.55 13.68 -2.84
C GLN A 211 6.25 12.21 -2.59
N GLY A 212 6.34 11.79 -1.32
CA GLY A 212 5.90 10.46 -0.93
C GLY A 212 4.39 10.32 -1.06
N THR A 213 3.93 9.09 -1.29
CA THR A 213 2.50 8.77 -1.31
C THR A 213 1.88 9.04 0.07
N ALA A 214 0.60 9.44 0.09
CA ALA A 214 -0.13 9.64 1.35
C ALA A 214 -0.16 8.35 2.19
N SER A 215 -0.34 7.20 1.54
CA SER A 215 -0.37 5.88 2.18
C SER A 215 0.92 5.53 2.92
N PHE A 216 2.08 5.93 2.38
CA PHE A 216 3.38 5.74 3.04
C PHE A 216 3.62 6.81 4.10
N CYS A 217 3.49 8.09 3.74
CA CYS A 217 3.81 9.22 4.62
C CYS A 217 2.93 9.24 5.88
N ASN A 218 1.63 8.98 5.75
CA ASN A 218 0.70 9.07 6.86
C ASN A 218 0.99 8.04 7.95
N LYS A 219 1.66 6.91 7.66
CA LYS A 219 2.03 5.90 8.67
C LYS A 219 2.91 6.47 9.79
N PHE A 220 3.74 7.48 9.48
CA PHE A 220 4.62 8.10 10.46
C PHE A 220 4.37 9.61 10.67
N ALA A 221 3.83 10.33 9.68
CA ALA A 221 3.59 11.78 9.78
C ALA A 221 2.60 12.15 10.90
N ARG A 222 1.64 11.27 11.19
CA ARG A 222 0.67 11.42 12.29
C ARG A 222 1.28 11.35 13.70
N HIS A 223 2.59 11.11 13.81
CA HIS A 223 3.32 11.01 15.07
C HIS A 223 4.49 12.02 15.15
N PRO A 224 4.22 13.34 15.04
CA PRO A 224 5.26 14.38 14.92
C PRO A 224 6.28 14.38 16.08
N TRP A 225 5.86 13.96 17.27
CA TRP A 225 6.74 13.83 18.43
C TRP A 225 7.84 12.78 18.27
N ARG A 226 7.64 11.73 17.45
CA ARG A 226 8.71 10.77 17.12
C ARG A 226 9.83 11.44 16.32
N PHE A 227 9.52 12.54 15.65
CA PHE A 227 10.44 13.41 14.94
C PHE A 227 10.84 14.64 15.76
N GLY A 228 10.57 14.68 17.07
CA GLY A 228 10.89 15.85 17.89
C GLY A 228 10.26 17.15 17.40
N VAL A 229 9.17 17.07 16.63
CA VAL A 229 8.43 18.24 16.15
C VAL A 229 7.45 18.62 17.25
N PRO A 230 7.61 19.80 17.88
CA PRO A 230 6.72 20.23 18.94
C PRO A 230 5.37 20.72 18.38
N ALA A 231 4.39 20.89 19.27
CA ALA A 231 3.07 21.40 18.90
C ALA A 231 3.15 22.75 18.17
N GLY A 232 2.34 22.91 17.12
CA GLY A 232 2.31 24.12 16.30
C GLY A 232 3.50 24.28 15.34
N GLN A 233 4.42 23.32 15.28
CA GLN A 233 5.51 23.31 14.30
C GLN A 233 5.31 22.23 13.25
N ALA A 234 6.01 22.40 12.13
CA ALA A 234 6.07 21.42 11.04
C ALA A 234 7.53 21.18 10.67
N ALA A 235 7.82 19.98 10.17
CA ALA A 235 9.12 19.65 9.61
C ALA A 235 8.94 18.88 8.30
N ASN A 236 9.77 19.21 7.32
CA ASN A 236 9.86 18.44 6.09
C ASN A 236 10.94 17.39 6.23
N VAL A 237 10.59 16.13 5.98
CA VAL A 237 11.51 14.99 6.03
C VAL A 237 11.69 14.45 4.62
N ARG A 238 12.95 14.41 4.15
CA ARG A 238 13.33 13.66 2.95
C ARG A 238 13.68 12.25 3.37
N VAL A 239 13.06 11.26 2.76
CA VAL A 239 13.34 9.84 2.99
C VAL A 239 14.01 9.26 1.76
N VAL A 240 15.23 8.74 1.91
CA VAL A 240 15.85 7.88 0.89
C VAL A 240 15.40 6.45 1.16
N ILE A 241 14.84 5.79 0.14
CA ILE A 241 14.41 4.40 0.20
C ILE A 241 15.30 3.59 -0.72
N GLN A 242 15.94 2.57 -0.18
CA GLN A 242 16.75 1.64 -0.95
C GLN A 242 16.10 0.26 -0.88
N LEU A 243 15.85 -0.32 -2.05
CA LEU A 243 15.29 -1.65 -2.19
C LEU A 243 16.37 -2.57 -2.77
N ALA A 244 16.54 -3.75 -2.17
CA ALA A 244 17.45 -4.77 -2.64
C ALA A 244 16.73 -6.12 -2.74
N PHE A 245 16.80 -6.77 -3.91
CA PHE A 245 16.19 -8.07 -4.17
C PHE A 245 17.29 -9.06 -4.54
N GLN A 246 17.71 -9.87 -3.55
CA GLN A 246 18.78 -10.85 -3.76
C GLN A 246 18.30 -11.94 -4.72
N GLY A 247 19.12 -12.28 -5.72
CA GLY A 247 18.76 -13.30 -6.72
C GLY A 247 17.57 -12.95 -7.62
N GLY A 248 17.07 -11.70 -7.57
CA GLY A 248 15.84 -11.32 -8.27
C GLY A 248 14.55 -11.82 -7.61
N GLU A 249 14.64 -12.38 -6.40
CA GLU A 249 13.49 -12.91 -5.67
C GLU A 249 12.78 -11.81 -4.88
N ILE A 250 11.50 -11.60 -5.16
CA ILE A 250 10.66 -10.61 -4.47
C ILE A 250 10.53 -10.93 -2.97
N ASN A 251 10.42 -12.22 -2.62
CA ASN A 251 10.25 -12.68 -1.25
C ASN A 251 11.48 -12.40 -0.37
N ALA A 252 12.68 -12.36 -0.98
CA ALA A 252 13.94 -12.02 -0.33
C ALA A 252 14.24 -10.50 -0.33
N GLY A 253 13.29 -9.67 -0.75
CA GLY A 253 13.45 -8.22 -0.80
C GLY A 253 13.80 -7.62 0.57
N VAL A 254 14.67 -6.62 0.62
CA VAL A 254 14.96 -5.83 1.82
C VAL A 254 14.79 -4.35 1.48
N VAL A 255 14.22 -3.59 2.42
CA VAL A 255 14.13 -2.15 2.33
C VAL A 255 14.93 -1.50 3.44
N THR A 256 15.70 -0.48 3.10
CA THR A 256 16.38 0.36 4.09
C THR A 256 16.07 1.83 3.84
N THR A 257 15.88 2.57 4.91
CA THR A 257 15.51 3.99 4.87
C THR A 257 16.57 4.88 5.49
N ALA A 258 16.75 6.07 4.92
CA ALA A 258 17.59 7.13 5.50
C ALA A 258 16.82 8.46 5.50
N PRO A 259 16.02 8.72 6.55
CA PRO A 259 15.31 9.98 6.70
C PRO A 259 16.24 11.10 7.18
N ALA A 260 16.07 12.29 6.62
CA ALA A 260 16.78 13.51 7.01
C ALA A 260 15.82 14.71 6.95
N TYR A 261 15.98 15.69 7.83
CA TYR A 261 15.24 16.95 7.67
C TYR A 261 15.73 17.70 6.44
N VAL A 262 14.80 18.34 5.75
CA VAL A 262 15.11 19.26 4.65
C VAL A 262 15.65 20.56 5.24
N ASN A 263 16.78 21.05 4.73
CA ASN A 263 17.43 22.30 5.15
C ASN A 263 17.80 22.38 6.65
N ASN A 264 17.90 21.24 7.34
CA ASN A 264 18.30 21.19 8.73
C ASN A 264 19.33 20.06 8.92
N PRO A 265 20.56 20.38 9.40
CA PRO A 265 21.64 19.40 9.57
C PRO A 265 21.42 18.47 10.77
N THR A 266 20.43 18.76 11.63
CA THR A 266 20.09 17.93 12.78
C THR A 266 19.63 16.55 12.30
N PRO A 267 20.16 15.44 12.84
CA PRO A 267 19.68 14.12 12.48
C PRO A 267 18.24 13.92 12.97
N VAL A 268 17.43 13.21 12.17
CA VAL A 268 16.10 12.77 12.61
C VAL A 268 16.26 11.89 13.86
N PRO A 269 15.49 12.10 14.95
CA PRO A 269 15.57 11.28 16.16
C PRO A 269 15.38 9.79 15.89
N ALA A 270 15.97 8.93 16.73
CA ALA A 270 15.92 7.47 16.55
C ALA A 270 14.50 6.93 16.39
N LYS A 271 13.56 7.35 17.25
CA LYS A 271 12.14 6.99 17.16
C LYS A 271 11.50 7.33 15.81
N GLY A 272 11.88 8.47 15.21
CA GLY A 272 11.40 8.90 13.90
C GLY A 272 12.00 8.04 12.78
N ARG A 273 13.30 7.70 12.88
CA ARG A 273 13.95 6.78 11.93
C ARG A 273 13.32 5.39 11.96
N GLU A 274 13.09 4.86 13.16
CA GLU A 274 12.42 3.56 13.37
C GLU A 274 11.00 3.57 12.79
N ALA A 275 10.24 4.65 12.99
CA ALA A 275 8.89 4.77 12.44
C ALA A 275 8.88 4.78 10.90
N VAL A 276 9.83 5.48 10.26
CA VAL A 276 9.96 5.50 8.80
C VAL A 276 10.38 4.13 8.27
N GLN A 277 11.34 3.48 8.94
CA GLN A 277 11.80 2.14 8.57
C GLN A 277 10.66 1.11 8.68
N GLN A 278 9.95 1.10 9.80
CA GLN A 278 8.80 0.22 10.02
C GLN A 278 7.73 0.42 8.95
N ALA A 279 7.38 1.68 8.64
CA ALA A 279 6.42 1.98 7.58
C ALA A 279 6.90 1.45 6.22
N ALA A 280 8.20 1.53 5.95
CA ALA A 280 8.76 1.03 4.70
C ALA A 280 8.72 -0.50 4.62
N ASP A 281 9.05 -1.18 5.72
CA ASP A 281 8.98 -2.64 5.85
C ASP A 281 7.55 -3.15 5.67
N GLU A 282 6.56 -2.48 6.28
CA GLU A 282 5.14 -2.82 6.13
C GLU A 282 4.68 -2.70 4.67
N VAL A 283 5.10 -1.63 3.97
CA VAL A 283 4.81 -1.48 2.54
C VAL A 283 5.46 -2.60 1.74
N LEU A 284 6.74 -2.91 1.96
CA LEU A 284 7.41 -4.02 1.27
C LEU A 284 6.78 -5.38 1.57
N ALA A 285 6.29 -5.60 2.79
CA ALA A 285 5.63 -6.84 3.17
C ALA A 285 4.38 -7.13 2.32
N THR A 286 3.69 -6.09 1.80
CA THR A 286 2.57 -6.27 0.86
C THR A 286 2.99 -6.87 -0.46
N LEU A 287 4.20 -6.55 -0.94
CA LEU A 287 4.72 -7.08 -2.20
C LEU A 287 5.21 -8.53 -2.06
N LYS A 288 5.78 -8.87 -0.90
CA LYS A 288 6.32 -10.21 -0.61
C LYS A 288 5.25 -11.31 -0.48
N LYS A 289 3.98 -10.93 -0.49
CA LYS A 289 2.84 -11.83 -0.30
C LYS A 289 2.08 -12.12 -1.59
N GLY A 290 2.51 -11.54 -2.71
CA GLY A 290 1.90 -11.72 -4.03
C GLY A 290 2.85 -12.34 -5.04
#